data_AF-A0A0K8TNT4-F1
#
_entry.id   AF-A0A0K8TNT4-F1
#
_cell.length_a   1.000
_cell.length_b   1.000
_cell.length_c   1.000
_cell.angle_alpha   90.00
_cell.angle_beta   90.00
_cell.angle_gamma   90.00
#
_symmetry.space_group_name_H-M   'P 1'
#
loop_
_entity.id
_entity.type
_entity.pdbx_description
1 polymer ?
#
loop_
_entity_poly.entity_id
_entity_poly.type
_entity_poly.pdbx_seq_one_letter_code
_entity_poly.pdbx_strand_id
1 'polypeptide(L)'
;EMDLTKDQKYAERMARLRKLHQMRNEAKTQNHKEVIEEDSRKKLPSNWETRKKRADYIVAEEAAREVAATQNLDYDRLKLLEVTASDAERLERKKRKTNMDRGFSNFESQTARQYNRLVKSLGPKHLEKYNKQRIEQENADFIEPYATTIQMRKDNPDAIDNMVKDLDAQIEKRKKYSRRRTHNDDADVDFINERNSKFNRKLERYYGEHTAEIKQNLERGTAI
;
A
#
# COMPACT_ATOMS: atom_id res chain seq x y z
N GLU A 1 72.86 15.65 -30.45
CA GLU A 1 71.91 15.93 -29.36
C GLU A 1 72.66 16.75 -28.31
N MET A 2 72.17 17.93 -27.95
CA MET A 2 72.88 18.82 -27.02
C MET A 2 72.78 18.26 -25.60
N ASP A 3 73.92 17.84 -25.04
CA ASP A 3 74.02 17.38 -23.66
C ASP A 3 73.61 18.49 -22.69
N LEU A 4 72.51 18.27 -21.95
CA LEU A 4 72.05 19.22 -20.94
C LEU A 4 73.15 19.44 -19.88
N THR A 5 73.34 20.71 -19.52
CA THR A 5 74.25 21.10 -18.43
C THR A 5 73.81 20.48 -17.10
N LYS A 6 74.75 20.32 -16.15
CA LYS A 6 74.46 19.70 -14.84
C LYS A 6 73.31 20.40 -14.10
N ASP A 7 73.22 21.73 -14.23
CA ASP A 7 72.18 22.54 -13.60
C ASP A 7 70.80 22.32 -14.24
N GLN A 8 70.75 22.15 -15.56
CA GLN A 8 69.52 21.81 -16.27
C GLN A 8 69.04 20.38 -15.91
N LYS A 9 69.95 19.41 -15.79
CA LYS A 9 69.63 18.04 -15.33
C LYS A 9 69.10 18.04 -13.88
N TYR A 10 69.64 18.90 -13.01
CA TYR A 10 69.14 19.09 -11.65
C TYR A 10 67.74 19.75 -11.63
N ALA A 11 67.52 20.78 -12.44
CA ALA A 11 66.22 21.44 -12.56
C ALA A 11 65.12 20.49 -13.08
N GLU A 12 65.41 19.65 -14.08
CA GLU A 12 64.50 18.62 -14.58
C GLU A 12 64.18 17.57 -13.51
N ARG A 13 65.18 17.12 -12.75
CA ARG A 13 64.98 16.20 -11.62
C ARG A 13 64.08 16.81 -10.55
N MET A 14 64.27 18.08 -10.21
CA MET A 14 63.45 18.81 -9.24
C MET A 14 62.03 19.09 -9.77
N ALA A 15 61.86 19.34 -11.06
CA ALA A 15 60.55 19.46 -11.71
C ALA A 15 59.79 18.13 -11.70
N ARG A 16 60.46 17.01 -12.03
CA ARG A 16 59.90 15.66 -11.93
C ARG A 16 59.50 15.32 -10.50
N LEU A 17 60.33 15.68 -9.52
CA LEU A 17 60.03 15.48 -8.09
C LEU A 17 58.81 16.30 -7.63
N ARG A 18 58.70 17.57 -8.05
CA ARG A 18 57.50 18.40 -7.80
C ARG A 18 56.25 17.79 -8.43
N LYS A 19 56.34 17.31 -9.67
CA LYS A 19 55.25 16.62 -10.35
C LYS A 19 54.83 15.35 -9.60
N LEU A 20 55.78 14.55 -9.13
CA LEU A 20 55.50 13.36 -8.31
C LEU A 20 54.83 13.72 -6.98
N HIS A 21 55.27 14.81 -6.32
CA HIS A 21 54.60 15.29 -5.11
C HIS A 21 53.18 15.78 -5.37
N GLN A 22 52.96 16.48 -6.47
CA GLN A 22 51.63 16.90 -6.91
C GLN A 22 50.73 15.70 -7.17
N MET A 23 51.17 14.73 -7.99
CA MET A 23 50.43 13.50 -8.26
C MET A 23 50.14 12.70 -6.99
N ARG A 24 51.09 12.65 -6.04
CA ARG A 24 50.87 12.02 -4.74
C ARG A 24 49.83 12.75 -3.91
N ASN A 25 49.83 14.08 -3.93
CA ASN A 25 48.86 14.87 -3.19
C ASN A 25 47.46 14.78 -3.82
N GLU A 26 47.37 14.79 -5.15
CA GLU A 26 46.15 14.55 -5.92
C GLU A 26 45.59 13.14 -5.66
N ALA A 27 46.44 12.11 -5.66
CA ALA A 27 46.02 10.76 -5.31
C ALA A 27 45.50 10.67 -3.87
N LYS A 28 46.16 11.34 -2.92
CA LYS A 28 45.70 11.39 -1.52
C LYS A 28 44.32 12.07 -1.40
N THR A 29 44.10 13.17 -2.09
CA THR A 29 42.81 13.90 -2.03
C THR A 29 41.69 13.11 -2.72
N GLN A 30 41.98 12.50 -3.86
CA GLN A 30 41.03 11.63 -4.57
C GLN A 30 40.65 10.41 -3.73
N ASN A 31 41.63 9.69 -3.18
CA ASN A 31 41.36 8.54 -2.31
C ASN A 31 40.54 8.94 -1.07
N HIS A 32 40.86 10.07 -0.45
CA HIS A 32 40.10 10.56 0.69
C HIS A 32 38.65 10.91 0.32
N LYS A 33 38.45 11.56 -0.83
CA LYS A 33 37.12 11.88 -1.37
C LYS A 33 36.30 10.61 -1.65
N GLU A 34 36.91 9.60 -2.28
CA GLU A 34 36.25 8.32 -2.56
C GLU A 34 35.85 7.58 -1.28
N VAL A 35 36.72 7.56 -0.26
CA VAL A 35 36.41 6.97 1.05
C VAL A 35 35.23 7.68 1.71
N ILE A 36 35.17 9.02 1.65
CA ILE A 36 34.05 9.81 2.17
C ILE A 36 32.76 9.52 1.39
N GLU A 37 32.82 9.45 0.05
CA GLU A 37 31.66 9.15 -0.78
C GLU A 37 31.14 7.72 -0.54
N GLU A 38 32.03 6.75 -0.37
CA GLU A 38 31.66 5.38 -0.06
C GLU A 38 30.99 5.28 1.31
N ASP A 39 31.54 5.93 2.34
CA ASP A 39 30.94 6.02 3.67
C ASP A 39 29.57 6.73 3.62
N SER A 40 29.45 7.79 2.82
CA SER A 40 28.18 8.48 2.57
C SER A 40 27.16 7.56 1.91
N ARG A 41 27.56 6.76 0.91
CA ARG A 41 26.72 5.74 0.27
C ARG A 41 26.27 4.65 1.24
N LYS A 42 27.15 4.23 2.15
CA LYS A 42 26.82 3.23 3.19
C LYS A 42 25.86 3.77 4.24
N LYS A 43 25.95 5.06 4.58
CA LYS A 43 25.06 5.74 5.52
C LYS A 43 23.68 6.04 4.94
N LEU A 44 23.54 6.03 3.61
CA LEU A 44 22.28 6.32 2.95
C LEU A 44 21.29 5.15 3.14
N PRO A 45 20.01 5.45 3.43
CA PRO A 45 18.97 4.42 3.44
C PRO A 45 18.85 3.74 2.07
N SER A 46 18.55 2.44 2.05
CA SER A 46 18.36 1.66 0.82
C SER A 46 17.35 2.27 -0.17
N ASN A 47 16.39 3.06 0.31
CA ASN A 47 15.39 3.73 -0.52
C ASN A 47 15.76 5.16 -0.95
N TRP A 48 16.97 5.65 -0.66
CA TRP A 48 17.35 7.05 -0.91
C TRP A 48 17.25 7.44 -2.39
N GLU A 49 17.75 6.60 -3.30
CA GLU A 49 17.68 6.89 -4.75
C GLU A 49 16.23 7.01 -5.23
N THR A 50 15.34 6.16 -4.71
CA THR A 50 13.91 6.22 -5.06
C THR A 50 13.26 7.49 -4.52
N ARG A 51 13.67 7.93 -3.32
CA ARG A 51 13.22 9.21 -2.73
C ARG A 51 13.72 10.40 -3.53
N LYS A 52 15.00 10.38 -3.93
CA LYS A 52 15.60 11.42 -4.76
C LYS A 52 14.90 11.52 -6.11
N LYS A 53 14.74 10.41 -6.84
CA LYS A 53 14.00 10.37 -8.11
C LYS A 53 12.57 10.91 -7.97
N ARG A 54 11.90 10.60 -6.85
CA ARG A 54 10.55 11.13 -6.57
C ARG A 54 10.56 12.63 -6.29
N ALA A 55 11.55 13.14 -5.55
CA ALA A 55 11.71 14.56 -5.31
C ALA A 55 12.01 15.32 -6.62
N ASP A 56 12.95 14.82 -7.41
CA ASP A 56 13.30 15.38 -8.72
C ASP A 56 12.08 15.41 -9.66
N TYR A 57 11.26 14.35 -9.64
CA TYR A 57 10.00 14.30 -10.39
C TYR A 57 8.99 15.37 -9.95
N ILE A 58 8.82 15.57 -8.64
CA ILE A 58 7.89 16.58 -8.09
C ILE A 58 8.33 17.98 -8.49
N VAL A 59 9.62 18.29 -8.36
CA VAL A 59 10.19 19.58 -8.75
C VAL A 59 10.01 19.83 -10.25
N ALA A 60 10.26 18.83 -11.08
CA ALA A 60 10.06 18.94 -12.52
C ALA A 60 8.58 19.13 -12.89
N GLU A 61 7.67 18.45 -12.19
CA GLU A 61 6.21 18.58 -12.38
C GLU A 61 5.73 19.99 -11.99
N GLU A 62 6.22 20.52 -10.86
CA GLU A 62 5.91 21.87 -10.40
C GLU A 62 6.40 22.94 -11.38
N ALA A 63 7.66 22.84 -11.84
CA ALA A 63 8.21 23.73 -12.86
C ALA A 63 7.41 23.69 -14.17
N ALA A 64 7.01 22.49 -14.62
CA ALA A 64 6.20 22.36 -15.83
C ALA A 64 4.78 22.93 -15.66
N ARG A 65 4.21 22.84 -14.45
CA ARG A 65 2.92 23.47 -14.12
C ARG A 65 3.02 25.00 -14.10
N GLU A 66 4.11 25.56 -13.58
CA GLU A 66 4.37 27.00 -13.63
C GLU A 66 4.47 27.50 -15.08
N VAL A 67 5.23 26.80 -15.94
CA VAL A 67 5.33 27.13 -17.37
C VAL A 67 3.96 27.08 -18.05
N ALA A 68 3.16 26.03 -17.81
CA ALA A 68 1.80 25.94 -18.35
C ALA A 68 0.90 27.08 -17.85
N ALA A 69 1.01 27.45 -16.57
CA ALA A 69 0.26 28.56 -15.98
C ALA A 69 0.64 29.91 -16.61
N THR A 70 1.92 30.17 -16.88
CA THR A 70 2.34 31.40 -17.61
C THR A 70 1.77 31.48 -19.03
N GLN A 71 1.49 30.33 -19.64
CA GLN A 71 0.89 30.21 -20.97
C GLN A 71 -0.66 30.18 -20.93
N ASN A 72 -1.27 30.29 -19.74
CA ASN A 72 -2.71 30.12 -19.50
C ASN A 72 -3.26 28.76 -19.98
N LEU A 73 -2.45 27.69 -19.87
CA LEU A 73 -2.83 26.32 -20.21
C LEU A 73 -3.00 25.46 -18.95
N ASP A 74 -3.92 24.50 -18.99
CA ASP A 74 -4.10 23.52 -17.93
C ASP A 74 -3.08 22.37 -18.07
N TYR A 75 -2.14 22.30 -17.12
CA TYR A 75 -1.08 21.30 -17.09
C TYR A 75 -1.59 19.86 -17.04
N ASP A 76 -2.66 19.59 -16.28
CA ASP A 76 -3.15 18.22 -16.12
C ASP A 76 -3.75 17.71 -17.44
N ARG A 77 -4.39 18.59 -18.20
CA ARG A 77 -4.91 18.30 -19.54
C ARG A 77 -3.78 18.09 -20.56
N LEU A 78 -2.74 18.92 -20.55
CA LEU A 78 -1.56 18.75 -21.42
C LEU A 78 -0.87 17.40 -21.16
N LYS A 79 -0.67 17.06 -19.89
CA LYS A 79 -0.10 15.78 -19.47
C LYS A 79 -0.93 14.58 -19.93
N LEU A 80 -2.26 14.69 -19.88
CA LEU A 80 -3.17 13.65 -20.37
C LEU A 80 -3.06 13.42 -21.89
N LEU A 81 -2.73 14.45 -22.69
CA LEU A 81 -2.53 14.30 -24.14
C LEU A 81 -1.28 13.48 -24.48
N GLU A 82 -0.26 13.51 -23.62
CA GLU A 82 0.97 12.73 -23.79
C GLU A 82 0.79 11.26 -23.39
N VAL A 83 -0.26 10.93 -22.61
CA VAL A 83 -0.52 9.55 -22.18
C VAL A 83 -1.10 8.74 -23.34
N THR A 84 -0.33 7.78 -23.83
CA THR A 84 -0.78 6.84 -24.85
C THR A 84 -1.87 5.90 -24.31
N ALA A 85 -2.71 5.35 -25.19
CA ALA A 85 -3.77 4.42 -24.80
C ALA A 85 -3.22 3.17 -24.06
N SER A 86 -2.04 2.68 -24.46
CA SER A 86 -1.37 1.54 -23.81
C SER A 86 -0.83 1.90 -22.42
N ASP A 87 -0.28 3.11 -22.24
CA ASP A 87 0.16 3.60 -20.94
C ASP A 87 -1.02 3.82 -19.99
N ALA A 88 -2.13 4.35 -20.49
CA ALA A 88 -3.38 4.50 -19.74
C ALA A 88 -3.91 3.15 -19.25
N GLU A 89 -3.94 2.13 -20.11
CA GLU A 89 -4.38 0.78 -19.72
C GLU A 89 -3.45 0.17 -18.65
N ARG A 90 -2.14 0.33 -18.81
CA ARG A 90 -1.16 -0.12 -17.81
C ARG A 90 -1.34 0.59 -16.47
N LEU A 91 -1.64 1.89 -16.49
CA LEU A 91 -1.93 2.67 -15.29
C LEU A 91 -3.22 2.20 -14.62
N GLU A 92 -4.29 1.97 -15.39
CA GLU A 92 -5.56 1.43 -14.88
C GLU A 92 -5.38 0.04 -14.23
N ARG A 93 -4.58 -0.84 -14.83
CA ARG A 93 -4.25 -2.14 -14.22
C ARG A 93 -3.46 -2.01 -12.91
N LYS A 94 -2.62 -0.98 -12.79
CA LYS A 94 -1.85 -0.67 -11.58
C LYS A 94 -2.69 0.04 -10.51
N LYS A 95 -3.80 0.69 -10.87
CA LYS A 95 -4.71 1.29 -9.90
C LYS A 95 -5.30 0.19 -9.02
N ARG A 96 -5.06 0.30 -7.71
CA ARG A 96 -5.62 -0.62 -6.73
C ARG A 96 -7.14 -0.42 -6.71
N LYS A 97 -7.90 -1.46 -7.06
CA LYS A 97 -9.36 -1.44 -6.90
C LYS A 97 -9.69 -1.36 -5.40
N THR A 98 -10.20 -0.23 -4.96
CA THR A 98 -10.60 -0.01 -3.56
C THR A 98 -12.03 -0.56 -3.36
N ASN A 99 -12.17 -1.64 -2.60
CA ASN A 99 -13.48 -2.17 -2.21
C ASN A 99 -13.88 -1.58 -0.84
N MET A 100 -14.11 -0.26 -0.82
CA MET A 100 -14.52 0.46 0.39
C MET A 100 -15.89 -0.03 0.87
N ASP A 101 -16.05 -0.17 2.17
CA ASP A 101 -17.34 -0.52 2.77
C ASP A 101 -18.25 0.71 2.76
N ARG A 102 -19.37 0.65 2.04
CA ARG A 102 -20.33 1.75 1.92
C ARG A 102 -21.32 1.81 3.09
N GLY A 103 -21.20 0.93 4.07
CA GLY A 103 -22.12 0.80 5.19
C GLY A 103 -23.15 -0.31 4.96
N PHE A 104 -23.93 -0.58 5.99
CA PHE A 104 -25.00 -1.58 5.93
C PHE A 104 -26.23 -0.99 5.22
N SER A 105 -26.68 -1.65 4.15
CA SER A 105 -27.95 -1.36 3.49
C SER A 105 -28.98 -2.47 3.76
N ASN A 106 -28.69 -3.69 3.32
CA ASN A 106 -29.51 -4.88 3.56
C ASN A 106 -28.62 -6.12 3.77
N PHE A 107 -29.20 -7.20 4.29
CA PHE A 107 -28.47 -8.44 4.52
C PHE A 107 -28.01 -9.09 3.22
N GLU A 108 -28.79 -8.99 2.14
CA GLU A 108 -28.46 -9.57 0.84
C GLU A 108 -27.20 -8.96 0.19
N SER A 109 -27.04 -7.64 0.24
CA SER A 109 -25.82 -6.99 -0.27
C SER A 109 -24.59 -7.35 0.57
N GLN A 110 -24.75 -7.51 1.89
CA GLN A 110 -23.66 -7.97 2.75
C GLN A 110 -23.29 -9.42 2.46
N THR A 111 -24.26 -10.31 2.25
CA THR A 111 -23.99 -11.70 1.89
C THR A 111 -23.35 -11.80 0.51
N ALA A 112 -23.82 -11.05 -0.48
CA ALA A 112 -23.20 -10.97 -1.80
C ALA A 112 -21.75 -10.46 -1.74
N ARG A 113 -21.47 -9.43 -0.92
CA ARG A 113 -20.11 -8.94 -0.71
C ARG A 113 -19.22 -9.96 -0.02
N GLN A 114 -19.73 -10.67 0.99
CA GLN A 114 -19.04 -11.77 1.65
C GLN A 114 -18.72 -12.89 0.67
N TYR A 115 -19.71 -13.33 -0.11
CA TYR A 115 -19.59 -14.38 -1.11
C TYR A 115 -18.53 -14.04 -2.16
N ASN A 116 -18.61 -12.85 -2.76
CA ASN A 116 -17.63 -12.38 -3.74
C ASN A 116 -16.20 -12.33 -3.18
N ARG A 117 -16.05 -12.05 -1.88
CA ARG A 117 -14.76 -12.12 -1.20
C ARG A 117 -14.29 -13.56 -1.03
N LEU A 118 -15.17 -14.47 -0.62
CA LEU A 118 -14.86 -15.89 -0.41
C LEU A 118 -14.46 -16.58 -1.73
N VAL A 119 -15.20 -16.31 -2.80
CA VAL A 119 -14.88 -16.81 -4.15
C VAL A 119 -13.50 -16.35 -4.61
N LYS A 120 -13.13 -15.09 -4.32
CA LYS A 120 -11.79 -14.57 -4.64
C LYS A 120 -10.68 -15.15 -3.78
N SER A 121 -10.98 -15.56 -2.54
CA SER A 121 -10.01 -16.22 -1.66
C SER A 121 -9.93 -17.72 -1.85
N LEU A 122 -10.82 -18.31 -2.66
CA LEU A 122 -10.76 -19.73 -2.97
C LEU A 122 -9.43 -20.05 -3.67
N GLY A 123 -8.82 -21.17 -3.28
CA GLY A 123 -7.58 -21.65 -3.90
C GLY A 123 -7.73 -21.97 -5.39
N PRO A 124 -6.62 -22.16 -6.11
CA PRO A 124 -6.65 -22.52 -7.52
C PRO A 124 -7.41 -23.84 -7.73
N LYS A 125 -8.18 -23.91 -8.82
CA LYS A 125 -8.93 -25.12 -9.18
C LYS A 125 -7.95 -26.26 -9.49
N HIS A 126 -8.05 -27.37 -8.75
CA HIS A 126 -7.31 -28.60 -9.06
C HIS A 126 -7.93 -29.31 -10.27
N LEU A 127 -7.53 -28.87 -11.48
CA LEU A 127 -8.06 -29.39 -12.75
C LEU A 127 -7.87 -30.89 -12.93
N GLU A 128 -6.76 -31.45 -12.45
CA GLU A 128 -6.50 -32.90 -12.53
C GLU A 128 -7.52 -33.72 -11.73
N LYS A 129 -7.82 -33.30 -10.49
CA LYS A 129 -8.82 -33.96 -9.65
C LYS A 129 -10.21 -33.89 -10.30
N TYR A 130 -10.55 -32.72 -10.84
CA TYR A 130 -11.80 -32.51 -11.58
C TYR A 130 -11.91 -33.43 -12.80
N ASN A 131 -10.85 -33.52 -13.62
CA ASN A 131 -10.85 -34.37 -14.82
C ASN A 131 -10.93 -35.86 -14.47
N LYS A 132 -10.24 -36.30 -13.41
CA LYS A 132 -10.32 -37.69 -12.91
C LYS A 132 -11.76 -38.04 -12.49
N GLN A 133 -12.39 -37.20 -11.67
CA GLN A 133 -13.77 -37.40 -11.24
C GLN A 133 -14.76 -37.40 -12.42
N ARG A 134 -14.53 -36.53 -13.41
CA ARG A 134 -15.35 -36.49 -14.62
C ARG A 134 -15.26 -37.77 -15.46
N ILE A 135 -14.07 -38.36 -15.56
CA ILE A 135 -13.87 -39.62 -16.29
C ILE A 135 -14.46 -40.80 -15.50
N GLU A 136 -14.28 -40.82 -14.18
CA GLU A 136 -14.74 -41.88 -13.28
C GLU A 136 -16.25 -41.97 -13.16
N GLN A 137 -16.96 -40.83 -13.13
CA GLN A 137 -18.41 -40.77 -12.99
C GLN A 137 -19.16 -40.88 -14.32
N GLU A 138 -18.47 -41.12 -15.45
CA GLU A 138 -19.02 -40.97 -16.80
C GLU A 138 -19.59 -39.55 -17.05
N ASN A 139 -19.40 -38.98 -18.26
CA ASN A 139 -19.68 -37.55 -18.44
C ASN A 139 -21.15 -37.16 -18.17
N ALA A 140 -22.10 -38.09 -18.36
CA ALA A 140 -23.53 -37.85 -18.14
C ALA A 140 -23.87 -37.75 -16.64
N ASP A 141 -23.50 -38.74 -15.83
CA ASP A 141 -23.84 -38.75 -14.40
C ASP A 141 -23.01 -37.72 -13.60
N PHE A 142 -21.87 -37.26 -14.15
CA PHE A 142 -21.09 -36.16 -13.57
C PHE A 142 -21.78 -34.79 -13.74
N ILE A 143 -22.40 -34.54 -14.90
CA ILE A 143 -23.03 -33.25 -15.25
C ILE A 143 -24.46 -33.18 -14.69
N GLU A 144 -25.21 -34.27 -14.80
CA GLU A 144 -26.59 -34.38 -14.32
C GLU A 144 -26.71 -35.52 -13.29
N PRO A 145 -26.15 -35.35 -12.09
CA PRO A 145 -26.19 -36.40 -11.08
C PRO A 145 -27.63 -36.62 -10.61
N TYR A 146 -28.10 -37.86 -10.70
CA TYR A 146 -29.33 -38.30 -10.05
C TYR A 146 -29.24 -38.10 -8.52
N ALA A 147 -30.37 -37.89 -7.86
CA ALA A 147 -30.42 -37.69 -6.40
C ALA A 147 -29.71 -38.83 -5.61
N THR A 148 -29.81 -40.06 -6.11
CA THR A 148 -29.13 -41.24 -5.58
C THR A 148 -27.61 -41.14 -5.69
N THR A 149 -27.09 -40.64 -6.80
CA THR A 149 -25.64 -40.47 -7.03
C THR A 149 -25.06 -39.40 -6.10
N ILE A 150 -25.82 -38.33 -5.82
CA ILE A 150 -25.43 -37.28 -4.86
C ILE A 150 -25.32 -37.85 -3.44
N GLN A 151 -26.29 -38.68 -3.03
CA GLN A 151 -26.32 -39.27 -1.69
C GLN A 151 -25.19 -40.28 -1.44
N MET A 152 -24.73 -40.97 -2.49
CA MET A 152 -23.66 -41.97 -2.40
C MET A 152 -22.25 -41.37 -2.47
N ARG A 153 -22.13 -40.08 -2.84
CA ARG A 153 -20.84 -39.40 -2.97
C ARG A 153 -20.20 -39.23 -1.58
N LYS A 154 -18.97 -39.73 -1.42
CA LYS A 154 -18.14 -39.51 -0.24
C LYS A 154 -17.08 -38.47 -0.55
N ASP A 155 -17.07 -37.40 0.23
CA ASP A 155 -16.06 -36.35 0.09
C ASP A 155 -14.71 -36.81 0.66
N ASN A 156 -13.63 -36.32 0.06
CA ASN A 156 -12.29 -36.57 0.57
C ASN A 156 -12.12 -35.90 1.95
N PRO A 157 -11.62 -36.60 2.99
CA PRO A 157 -11.33 -35.99 4.29
C PRO A 157 -10.50 -34.70 4.19
N ASP A 158 -9.51 -34.62 3.30
CA ASP A 158 -8.71 -33.40 3.11
C ASP A 158 -9.56 -32.19 2.66
N ALA A 159 -10.59 -32.45 1.85
CA ALA A 159 -11.49 -31.39 1.38
C ALA A 159 -12.40 -30.90 2.51
N ILE A 160 -12.85 -31.81 3.37
CA ILE A 160 -13.63 -31.50 4.57
C ILE A 160 -12.79 -30.63 5.52
N ASP A 161 -11.54 -31.01 5.79
CA ASP A 161 -10.64 -30.25 6.64
C ASP A 161 -10.39 -28.82 6.13
N ASN A 162 -10.24 -28.66 4.81
CA ASN A 162 -10.10 -27.34 4.20
C ASN A 162 -11.38 -26.50 4.33
N MET A 163 -12.56 -27.12 4.19
CA MET A 163 -13.85 -26.44 4.43
C MET A 163 -13.98 -25.97 5.88
N VAL A 164 -13.63 -26.83 6.84
CA VAL A 164 -13.66 -26.50 8.27
C VAL A 164 -12.73 -25.32 8.59
N LYS A 165 -11.51 -25.33 8.05
CA LYS A 165 -10.57 -24.21 8.21
C LYS A 165 -11.11 -22.90 7.66
N ASP A 166 -11.77 -22.92 6.50
CA ASP A 166 -12.40 -21.72 5.94
C ASP A 166 -13.57 -21.24 6.82
N LEU A 167 -14.40 -22.15 7.32
CA LEU A 167 -15.49 -21.82 8.25
C LEU A 167 -14.97 -21.17 9.54
N ASP A 168 -13.91 -21.71 10.14
CA ASP A 168 -13.29 -21.12 11.33
C ASP A 168 -12.75 -19.71 11.03
N ALA A 169 -12.09 -19.52 9.89
CA ALA A 169 -11.62 -18.21 9.45
C ALA A 169 -12.79 -17.22 9.23
N GLN A 170 -13.93 -17.69 8.71
CA GLN A 170 -15.15 -16.90 8.57
C GLN A 170 -15.74 -16.50 9.93
N ILE A 171 -15.79 -17.43 10.90
CA ILE A 171 -16.26 -17.18 12.26
C ILE A 171 -15.38 -16.14 12.95
N GLU A 172 -14.06 -16.30 12.88
CA GLU A 172 -13.10 -15.36 13.46
C GLU A 172 -13.23 -13.95 12.87
N LYS A 173 -13.48 -13.86 11.55
CA LYS A 173 -13.74 -12.58 10.91
C LYS A 173 -15.06 -11.96 11.35
N ARG A 174 -16.10 -12.77 11.56
CA ARG A 174 -17.41 -12.31 12.07
C ARG A 174 -17.30 -11.78 13.50
N LYS A 175 -16.54 -12.45 14.37
CA LYS A 175 -16.28 -11.98 15.75
C LYS A 175 -15.65 -10.58 15.78
N LYS A 176 -14.78 -10.28 14.81
CA LYS A 176 -14.07 -8.98 14.68
C LYS A 176 -14.87 -7.89 13.95
N TYR A 177 -16.13 -8.14 13.57
CA TYR A 177 -16.96 -7.17 12.84
C TYR A 177 -17.23 -5.91 13.65
N SER A 178 -17.56 -6.06 14.94
CA SER A 178 -17.69 -4.93 15.87
C SER A 178 -16.38 -4.72 16.62
N ARG A 179 -15.71 -3.60 16.34
CA ARG A 179 -14.47 -3.23 17.04
C ARG A 179 -14.81 -2.43 18.29
N ARG A 180 -14.25 -2.83 19.44
CA ARG A 180 -14.30 -2.02 20.66
C ARG A 180 -13.53 -0.72 20.42
N ARG A 181 -14.16 0.42 20.70
CA ARG A 181 -13.48 1.71 20.75
C ARG A 181 -12.70 1.81 22.07
N THR A 182 -11.52 2.40 22.05
CA THR A 182 -10.73 2.67 23.25
C THR A 182 -11.55 3.53 24.21
N HIS A 183 -11.54 3.19 25.50
CA HIS A 183 -12.10 4.05 26.52
C HIS A 183 -11.17 5.25 26.69
N ASN A 184 -11.75 6.43 26.85
CA ASN A 184 -11.02 7.64 27.17
C ASN A 184 -11.39 8.00 28.61
N ASP A 185 -10.43 7.88 29.52
CA ASP A 185 -10.66 8.08 30.96
C ASP A 185 -10.84 9.58 31.30
N ASP A 186 -10.37 10.47 30.43
CA ASP A 186 -10.48 11.93 30.57
C ASP A 186 -11.84 12.49 30.08
N ALA A 187 -12.72 11.65 29.54
CA ALA A 187 -14.02 12.10 29.05
C ALA A 187 -15.03 12.24 30.20
N ASP A 188 -15.83 13.32 30.18
CA ASP A 188 -16.91 13.50 31.14
C ASP A 188 -17.88 12.31 31.13
N VAL A 189 -18.06 11.70 32.30
CA VAL A 189 -18.86 10.49 32.47
C VAL A 189 -20.31 10.86 32.74
N ASP A 190 -21.19 10.63 31.77
CA ASP A 190 -22.63 10.89 31.85
C ASP A 190 -23.46 9.66 32.32
N PHE A 191 -22.79 8.59 32.77
CA PHE A 191 -23.42 7.30 33.06
C PHE A 191 -22.98 6.69 34.39
N ILE A 192 -23.88 5.95 35.04
CA ILE A 192 -23.61 5.22 36.29
C ILE A 192 -23.17 3.77 36.02
N ASN A 193 -23.64 3.14 34.93
CA ASN A 193 -23.33 1.76 34.58
C ASN A 193 -23.10 1.55 33.07
N GLU A 194 -22.53 0.41 32.66
CA GLU A 194 -22.19 0.14 31.25
C GLU A 194 -23.44 0.10 30.34
N ARG A 195 -24.57 -0.37 30.85
CA ARG A 195 -25.82 -0.42 30.08
C ARG A 195 -26.36 0.97 29.81
N ASN A 196 -26.27 1.88 30.79
CA ASN A 196 -26.60 3.29 30.69
C ASN A 196 -25.64 3.99 29.71
N SER A 197 -24.33 3.75 29.77
CA SER A 197 -23.35 4.27 28.80
C SER A 197 -23.71 3.90 27.35
N LYS A 198 -24.08 2.64 27.11
CA LYS A 198 -24.50 2.17 25.77
C LYS A 198 -25.80 2.82 25.32
N PHE A 199 -26.71 3.10 26.25
CA PHE A 199 -27.97 3.80 25.99
C PHE A 199 -27.74 5.28 25.69
N ASN A 200 -26.96 6.01 26.49
CA ASN A 200 -26.56 7.40 26.23
C ASN A 200 -25.84 7.51 24.88
N ARG A 201 -24.90 6.62 24.57
CA ARG A 201 -24.26 6.56 23.24
C ARG A 201 -25.23 6.23 22.10
N LYS A 202 -26.36 5.55 22.38
CA LYS A 202 -27.43 5.38 21.39
C LYS A 202 -28.16 6.72 21.19
N LEU A 203 -28.55 7.40 22.27
CA LEU A 203 -29.19 8.71 22.19
C LEU A 203 -28.34 9.73 21.46
N GLU A 204 -27.04 9.83 21.79
CA GLU A 204 -26.11 10.75 21.14
C GLU A 204 -26.05 10.55 19.62
N ARG A 205 -26.14 9.30 19.14
CA ARG A 205 -26.13 8.99 17.70
C ARG A 205 -27.37 9.46 16.95
N TYR A 206 -28.52 9.55 17.61
CA TYR A 206 -29.79 9.94 16.97
C TYR A 206 -30.15 11.40 17.24
N TYR A 207 -29.87 11.90 18.44
CA TYR A 207 -30.30 13.21 18.90
C TYR A 207 -29.17 14.22 19.02
N GLY A 208 -27.90 13.78 19.08
CA GLY A 208 -26.77 14.67 19.31
C GLY A 208 -26.66 15.80 18.28
N GLU A 209 -27.02 15.54 17.01
CA GLU A 209 -27.09 16.57 15.97
C GLU A 209 -28.15 17.63 16.27
N HIS A 210 -29.31 17.23 16.80
CA HIS A 210 -30.43 18.12 17.10
C HIS A 210 -30.30 18.81 18.46
N THR A 211 -29.57 18.22 19.42
CA THR A 211 -29.40 18.75 20.78
C THR A 211 -28.05 19.42 20.99
N ALA A 212 -27.28 19.66 19.93
CA ALA A 212 -25.95 20.26 20.00
C ALA A 212 -25.97 21.65 20.67
N GLU A 213 -26.96 22.48 20.33
CA GLU A 213 -27.13 23.82 20.92
C GLU A 213 -27.45 23.76 22.41
N ILE A 214 -28.38 22.87 22.81
CA ILE A 214 -28.77 22.66 24.20
C ILE A 214 -27.54 22.22 25.03
N LYS A 215 -26.74 21.30 24.49
CA LYS A 215 -25.52 20.81 25.14
C LYS A 215 -24.49 21.93 25.32
N GLN A 216 -24.26 22.75 24.31
CA GLN A 216 -23.36 23.90 24.42
C GLN A 216 -23.87 24.93 25.44
N ASN A 217 -25.18 25.17 25.52
CA ASN A 217 -25.75 26.09 26.49
C ASN A 217 -25.56 25.59 27.94
N LEU A 218 -25.70 24.27 28.15
CA LEU A 218 -25.36 23.63 29.44
C LEU A 218 -23.88 23.81 29.80
N GLU A 219 -22.97 23.57 28.85
CA GLU A 219 -21.52 23.75 29.04
C GLU A 219 -21.15 25.23 29.30
N ARG A 220 -21.92 26.18 28.78
CA ARG A 220 -21.78 27.63 29.02
C ARG A 220 -22.48 28.12 30.29
N GLY A 221 -23.01 27.22 31.13
CA GLY A 221 -23.66 27.59 32.38
C GLY A 221 -25.09 28.14 32.21
N THR A 222 -25.82 27.66 31.21
CA THR A 222 -27.22 28.02 30.90
C THR A 222 -27.47 29.49 30.58
N ALA A 223 -26.41 30.24 30.28
CA ALA A 223 -26.52 31.59 29.73
C ALA A 223 -26.99 31.50 28.27
N ILE A 224 -28.12 32.16 27.97
CA ILE A 224 -28.62 32.39 26.61
C ILE A 224 -27.74 33.43 25.92
#